data_AF-A0A7C5QIN4-F1
#
_entry.id   AF-A0A7C5QIN4-F1
#
_cell.length_a   1.000
_cell.length_b   1.000
_cell.length_c   1.000
_cell.angle_alpha   90.00
_cell.angle_beta   90.00
_cell.angle_gamma   90.00
#
_symmetry.space_group_name_H-M   'P 1'
#
loop_
_entity.id
_entity.type
_entity.pdbx_description
1 polymer ?
#
loop_
_entity_poly.entity_id
_entity_poly.type
_entity_poly.pdbx_seq_one_letter_code
_entity_poly.pdbx_strand_id
1 'polypeptide(L)'
;MFSVVHKDGGSELEMEELDKRWEHITGIIGSDSLPNFLRAYWNSRNRFVRHAELFKRIRAKIISKGQVFELLRKMEVYAHLFAALRNPEDELWQPEQRTHVKLLRLFNVRQLYPLLMSAWGALKAADFTRMLRYAVVISFRYNVIGQLPPNEQERLYNQIAVQISSGDLTSIQRILQALKAIYVPDEKFKLDFSEKEFRTTQARNKKIVRYILFEIERHITSGDACDMDNPAFTIEHIMPENIEHAWEDIDDKEHQLFLYRLGNMTLLEAKLNKQLGNASFSEKRKKYKESTFAITRKVADDNAFWNAERIAARQRWMAKQAAAIWKID
;
A
#
# COMPACT_ATOMS: atom_id res chain seq x y z
N MET A 1 18.76 -20.30 19.80
CA MET A 1 19.95 -20.16 18.95
C MET A 1 21.18 -20.27 19.82
N PHE A 2 21.41 -19.35 20.76
CA PHE A 2 22.41 -19.47 21.84
C PHE A 2 22.39 -20.84 22.55
N SER A 3 21.21 -21.29 22.97
CA SER A 3 21.04 -22.60 23.61
C SER A 3 21.34 -23.81 22.73
N VAL A 4 21.31 -23.64 21.39
CA VAL A 4 21.65 -24.72 20.44
C VAL A 4 23.16 -24.78 20.28
N VAL A 5 23.81 -23.62 20.09
CA VAL A 5 25.27 -23.52 19.95
C VAL A 5 25.99 -24.01 21.22
N HIS A 6 25.53 -23.60 22.40
CA HIS A 6 26.08 -24.07 23.67
C HIS A 6 25.90 -25.59 23.85
N LYS A 7 24.76 -26.16 23.45
CA LYS A 7 24.53 -27.62 23.55
C LYS A 7 25.36 -28.43 22.56
N ASP A 8 25.70 -27.84 21.42
CA ASP A 8 26.50 -28.45 20.35
C ASP A 8 28.01 -28.18 20.51
N GLY A 9 28.46 -27.93 21.75
CA GLY A 9 29.88 -27.75 22.08
C GLY A 9 30.51 -26.48 21.50
N GLY A 10 29.75 -25.39 21.37
CA GLY A 10 30.29 -24.10 20.93
C GLY A 10 31.35 -23.54 21.89
N SER A 11 32.48 -23.10 21.33
CA SER A 11 33.54 -22.38 22.03
C SER A 11 33.10 -20.97 22.45
N GLU A 12 33.83 -20.35 23.39
CA GLU A 12 33.60 -18.97 23.82
C GLU A 12 33.68 -17.98 22.65
N LEU A 13 34.66 -18.16 21.75
CA LEU A 13 34.82 -17.37 20.52
C LEU A 13 33.60 -17.49 19.59
N GLU A 14 33.03 -18.69 19.43
CA GLU A 14 31.82 -18.91 18.63
C GLU A 14 30.60 -18.23 19.28
N MET A 15 30.50 -18.24 20.61
CA MET A 15 29.42 -17.55 21.33
C MET A 15 29.54 -16.03 21.17
N GLU A 16 30.74 -15.47 21.26
CA GLU A 16 30.96 -14.04 21.00
C GLU A 16 30.64 -13.65 19.55
N GLU A 17 31.00 -14.47 18.56
CA GLU A 17 30.64 -14.20 17.16
C GLU A 17 29.12 -14.21 16.97
N LEU A 18 28.44 -15.16 17.64
CA LEU A 18 26.99 -15.28 17.62
C LEU A 18 26.31 -14.04 18.19
N ASP A 19 26.79 -13.55 19.34
CA ASP A 19 26.31 -12.31 19.97
C ASP A 19 26.54 -11.11 19.06
N LYS A 20 27.76 -10.91 18.54
CA LYS A 20 28.08 -9.78 17.64
C LYS A 20 27.17 -9.73 16.42
N ARG A 21 26.89 -10.87 15.77
CA ARG A 21 25.98 -10.94 14.62
C ARG A 21 24.53 -10.64 15.02
N TRP A 22 24.09 -11.16 16.15
CA TRP A 22 22.75 -10.93 16.65
C TRP A 22 22.52 -9.45 17.01
N GLU A 23 23.49 -8.83 17.67
CA GLU A 23 23.51 -7.40 17.98
C GLU A 23 23.51 -6.56 16.70
N HIS A 24 24.30 -6.93 15.70
CA HIS A 24 24.31 -6.23 14.42
C HIS A 24 22.94 -6.26 13.73
N ILE A 25 22.31 -7.44 13.60
CA ILE A 25 20.95 -7.58 13.05
C ILE A 25 19.95 -6.76 13.86
N THR A 26 20.07 -6.77 15.20
CA THR A 26 19.19 -6.02 16.09
C THR A 26 19.37 -4.51 15.91
N GLY A 27 20.60 -4.04 15.69
CA GLY A 27 20.93 -2.65 15.39
C GLY A 27 20.32 -2.17 14.07
N ILE A 28 20.30 -3.02 13.03
CA ILE A 28 19.67 -2.69 11.73
C ILE A 28 18.15 -2.60 11.85
N ILE A 29 17.53 -3.58 12.51
CA ILE A 29 16.06 -3.73 12.52
C ILE A 29 15.37 -2.87 13.60
N GLY A 30 16.07 -2.64 14.70
CA GLY A 30 15.52 -2.21 15.98
C GLY A 30 14.93 -3.39 16.77
N SER A 31 15.18 -3.43 18.08
CA SER A 31 14.76 -4.49 19.01
C SER A 31 13.27 -4.83 18.89
N ASP A 32 12.40 -3.83 18.84
CA ASP A 32 10.94 -4.00 18.80
C ASP A 32 10.44 -4.68 17.53
N SER A 33 11.22 -4.61 16.45
CA SER A 33 10.85 -5.15 15.13
C SER A 33 11.45 -6.53 14.86
N LEU A 34 12.36 -7.00 15.70
CA LEU A 34 13.06 -8.27 15.53
C LEU A 34 12.12 -9.49 15.43
N PRO A 35 11.06 -9.63 16.26
CA PRO A 35 10.12 -10.75 16.12
C PRO A 35 9.39 -10.72 14.76
N ASN A 36 9.03 -9.53 14.28
CA ASN A 36 8.34 -9.36 13.00
C ASN A 36 9.24 -9.69 11.82
N PHE A 37 10.50 -9.25 11.89
CA PHE A 37 11.53 -9.61 10.91
C PHE A 37 11.74 -11.12 10.88
N LEU A 38 11.98 -11.74 12.03
CA LEU A 38 12.21 -13.18 12.12
C LEU A 38 11.03 -13.99 11.57
N ARG A 39 9.78 -13.56 11.85
CA ARG A 39 8.59 -14.19 11.27
C ARG A 39 8.52 -14.01 9.77
N ALA A 40 8.77 -12.81 9.26
CA ALA A 40 8.73 -12.53 7.82
C ALA A 40 9.79 -13.35 7.07
N TYR A 41 11.01 -13.36 7.59
CA TYR A 41 12.11 -14.17 7.07
C TYR A 41 11.76 -15.67 7.09
N TRP A 42 11.27 -16.19 8.22
CA TRP A 42 10.90 -17.60 8.32
C TRP A 42 9.80 -17.98 7.33
N ASN A 43 8.73 -17.18 7.26
CA ASN A 43 7.60 -17.39 6.35
C ASN A 43 7.97 -17.12 4.89
N SER A 44 9.13 -16.54 4.57
CA SER A 44 9.59 -16.44 3.19
C SER A 44 10.02 -17.81 2.64
N ARG A 45 10.41 -18.76 3.52
CA ARG A 45 11.05 -20.03 3.10
C ARG A 45 10.45 -21.28 3.72
N ASN A 46 9.46 -21.11 4.60
CA ASN A 46 8.85 -22.20 5.35
C ASN A 46 7.33 -22.04 5.36
N ARG A 47 6.65 -23.15 5.66
CA ARG A 47 5.19 -23.16 5.88
C ARG A 47 4.80 -22.08 6.88
N PHE A 48 3.67 -21.43 6.60
CA PHE A 48 3.10 -20.35 7.39
C PHE A 48 3.14 -20.64 8.89
N VAL A 49 3.75 -19.72 9.65
CA VAL A 49 3.74 -19.74 11.10
C VAL A 49 3.26 -18.39 11.67
N ARG A 50 2.55 -18.48 12.80
CA ARG A 50 2.20 -17.33 13.64
C ARG A 50 3.31 -17.07 14.67
N HIS A 51 3.34 -15.86 15.24
CA HIS A 51 4.33 -15.49 16.26
C HIS A 51 4.39 -16.47 17.43
N ALA A 52 3.23 -16.91 17.92
CA ALA A 52 3.13 -17.83 19.07
C ALA A 52 3.88 -19.17 18.85
N GLU A 53 3.98 -19.65 17.60
CA GLU A 53 4.63 -20.92 17.29
C GLU A 53 6.03 -20.77 16.69
N LEU A 54 6.46 -19.54 16.37
CA LEU A 54 7.67 -19.25 15.58
C LEU A 54 8.91 -19.88 16.21
N PHE A 55 9.20 -19.59 17.47
CA PHE A 55 10.39 -20.11 18.14
C PHE A 55 10.36 -21.63 18.30
N LYS A 56 9.19 -22.23 18.52
CA LYS A 56 9.02 -23.68 18.58
C LYS A 56 9.41 -24.32 17.24
N ARG A 57 8.93 -23.75 16.12
CA ARG A 57 9.26 -24.25 14.77
C ARG A 57 10.73 -24.06 14.42
N ILE A 58 11.33 -22.92 14.74
CA ILE A 58 12.75 -22.66 14.51
C ILE A 58 13.62 -23.68 15.25
N ARG A 59 13.37 -23.88 16.55
CA ARG A 59 14.14 -24.84 17.36
C ARG A 59 14.00 -26.28 16.89
N ALA A 60 12.85 -26.65 16.32
CA ALA A 60 12.64 -28.00 15.79
C ALA A 60 13.42 -28.27 14.48
N LYS A 61 13.77 -27.24 13.72
CA LYS A 61 14.47 -27.37 12.43
C LYS A 61 15.96 -27.03 12.50
N ILE A 62 16.33 -26.13 13.41
CA ILE A 62 17.70 -25.65 13.61
C ILE A 62 18.25 -26.29 14.88
N ILE A 63 18.97 -27.39 14.69
CA ILE A 63 19.41 -28.29 15.77
C ILE A 63 20.93 -28.34 15.95
N SER A 64 21.72 -27.87 14.98
CA SER A 64 23.19 -27.80 15.08
C SER A 64 23.71 -26.36 15.05
N LYS A 65 24.92 -26.14 15.57
CA LYS A 65 25.57 -24.83 15.55
C LYS A 65 25.80 -24.32 14.14
N GLY A 66 26.20 -25.20 13.21
CA GLY A 66 26.37 -24.85 11.79
C GLY A 66 25.08 -24.30 11.16
N GLN A 67 23.92 -24.88 11.49
CA GLN A 67 22.62 -24.37 11.03
C GLN A 67 22.27 -23.02 11.65
N VAL A 68 22.68 -22.76 12.89
CA VAL A 68 22.48 -21.45 13.55
C VAL A 68 23.29 -20.37 12.83
N PHE A 69 24.58 -20.59 12.59
CA PHE A 69 25.43 -19.61 11.90
C PHE A 69 24.97 -19.38 10.46
N GLU A 70 24.56 -20.43 9.75
CA GLU A 70 24.00 -20.29 8.40
C GLU A 70 22.69 -19.49 8.40
N LEU A 71 21.83 -19.70 9.38
CA LEU A 71 20.59 -18.94 9.55
C LEU A 71 20.91 -17.45 9.79
N LEU A 72 21.83 -17.13 10.70
CA LEU A 72 22.19 -15.74 11.01
C LEU A 72 22.80 -15.03 9.81
N ARG A 73 23.75 -15.66 9.11
CA ARG A 73 24.36 -15.08 7.92
C ARG A 73 23.33 -14.74 6.85
N LYS A 74 22.34 -15.63 6.65
CA LYS A 74 21.23 -15.34 5.74
C LYS A 74 20.35 -14.23 6.28
N MET A 75 19.97 -14.25 7.56
CA MET A 75 19.14 -13.21 8.17
C MET A 75 19.76 -11.82 8.04
N GLU A 76 21.07 -11.70 8.20
CA GLU A 76 21.79 -10.43 8.08
C GLU A 76 21.53 -9.73 6.73
N VAL A 77 21.60 -10.47 5.62
CA VAL A 77 21.28 -9.93 4.28
C VAL A 77 19.83 -9.44 4.18
N TYR A 78 18.88 -10.19 4.74
CA TYR A 78 17.46 -9.82 4.69
C TYR A 78 17.06 -8.77 5.73
N ALA A 79 17.91 -8.50 6.72
CA ALA A 79 17.67 -7.46 7.72
C ALA A 79 17.67 -6.09 7.06
N HIS A 80 18.66 -5.80 6.22
CA HIS A 80 18.72 -4.57 5.42
C HIS A 80 17.48 -4.40 4.54
N LEU A 81 17.07 -5.43 3.81
CA LEU A 81 15.86 -5.39 2.98
C LEU A 81 14.61 -5.09 3.83
N PHE A 82 14.45 -5.75 4.98
CA PHE A 82 13.29 -5.53 5.84
C PHE A 82 13.24 -4.10 6.40
N ALA A 83 14.40 -3.55 6.77
CA ALA A 83 14.51 -2.16 7.18
C ALA A 83 14.14 -1.21 6.03
N ALA A 84 14.70 -1.43 4.83
CA ALA A 84 14.40 -0.66 3.64
C ALA A 84 12.90 -0.72 3.27
N LEU A 85 12.21 -1.86 3.43
CA LEU A 85 10.77 -1.98 3.14
C LEU A 85 9.89 -1.11 4.06
N ARG A 86 10.45 -0.62 5.17
CA ARG A 86 9.79 0.30 6.11
C ARG A 86 10.19 1.76 5.85
N ASN A 87 11.25 1.99 5.08
CA ASN A 87 11.80 3.30 4.75
C ASN A 87 11.86 3.51 3.22
N PRO A 88 10.86 4.17 2.61
CA PRO A 88 10.87 4.43 1.16
C PRO A 88 12.06 5.27 0.68
N GLU A 89 12.72 6.02 1.55
CA GLU A 89 13.88 6.87 1.22
C GLU A 89 15.21 6.13 1.41
N ASP A 90 15.18 4.84 1.73
CA ASP A 90 16.38 4.02 1.89
C ASP A 90 17.19 3.96 0.58
N GLU A 91 18.52 3.97 0.72
CA GLU A 91 19.47 3.96 -0.40
C GLU A 91 19.38 2.69 -1.24
N LEU A 92 18.86 1.60 -0.66
CA LEU A 92 18.61 0.34 -1.36
C LEU A 92 17.65 0.50 -2.56
N TRP A 93 16.78 1.51 -2.54
CA TRP A 93 15.74 1.69 -3.53
C TRP A 93 16.15 2.57 -4.71
N GLN A 94 15.93 2.05 -5.92
CA GLN A 94 15.92 2.84 -7.15
C GLN A 94 14.73 3.83 -7.15
N PRO A 95 14.80 4.97 -7.87
CA PRO A 95 13.74 5.98 -7.87
C PRO A 95 12.33 5.44 -8.09
N GLU A 96 12.12 4.54 -9.05
CA GLU A 96 10.81 3.92 -9.31
C GLU A 96 10.35 3.02 -8.15
N GLN A 97 11.27 2.26 -7.55
CA GLN A 97 10.98 1.39 -6.43
C GLN A 97 10.57 2.18 -5.18
N ARG A 98 11.19 3.35 -4.94
CA ARG A 98 10.82 4.25 -3.83
C ARG A 98 9.35 4.61 -3.87
N THR A 99 8.84 4.96 -5.06
CA THR A 99 7.42 5.26 -5.27
C THR A 99 6.54 4.08 -4.88
N HIS A 100 6.88 2.86 -5.31
CA HIS A 100 6.10 1.67 -4.98
C HIS A 100 6.15 1.33 -3.48
N VAL A 101 7.32 1.39 -2.84
CA VAL A 101 7.48 1.13 -1.41
C VAL A 101 6.72 2.15 -0.57
N LYS A 102 6.74 3.44 -0.96
CA LYS A 102 5.93 4.50 -0.35
C LYS A 102 4.44 4.20 -0.40
N LEU A 103 3.94 3.71 -1.54
CA LEU A 103 2.54 3.33 -1.70
C LEU A 103 2.17 2.09 -0.88
N LEU A 104 2.99 1.03 -0.89
CA LEU A 104 2.75 -0.17 -0.06
C LEU A 104 2.68 0.17 1.44
N ARG A 105 3.54 1.10 1.89
CA ARG A 105 3.50 1.63 3.26
C ARG A 105 2.23 2.44 3.52
N LEU A 106 1.82 3.30 2.60
CA LEU A 106 0.55 4.05 2.69
C LEU A 106 -0.67 3.11 2.76
N PHE A 107 -0.63 1.99 2.04
CA PHE A 107 -1.67 0.96 2.06
C PHE A 107 -1.58 0.02 3.26
N ASN A 108 -0.52 0.13 4.06
CA ASN A 108 -0.28 -0.64 5.29
C ASN A 108 -0.36 -2.17 5.07
N VAL A 109 0.16 -2.65 3.94
CA VAL A 109 0.15 -4.08 3.60
C VAL A 109 1.48 -4.72 4.00
N ARG A 110 1.62 -5.08 5.27
CA ARG A 110 2.87 -5.70 5.79
C ARG A 110 2.95 -7.20 5.53
N GLN A 111 1.81 -7.83 5.24
CA GLN A 111 1.65 -9.26 5.00
C GLN A 111 2.43 -9.75 3.77
N LEU A 112 2.76 -8.85 2.84
CA LEU A 112 3.50 -9.15 1.62
C LEU A 112 5.03 -9.29 1.84
N TYR A 113 5.54 -8.96 3.03
CA TYR A 113 6.99 -8.97 3.28
C TYR A 113 7.67 -10.33 3.05
N PRO A 114 7.10 -11.48 3.46
CA PRO A 114 7.66 -12.79 3.13
C PRO A 114 7.80 -13.00 1.61
N LEU A 115 6.81 -12.57 0.83
CA LEU A 115 6.83 -12.66 -0.62
C LEU A 115 7.93 -11.79 -1.22
N LEU A 116 8.04 -10.53 -0.79
CA LEU A 116 9.10 -9.63 -1.27
C LEU A 116 10.50 -10.11 -0.86
N MET A 117 10.66 -10.72 0.31
CA MET A 117 11.93 -11.32 0.70
C MET A 117 12.32 -12.45 -0.25
N SER A 118 11.41 -13.39 -0.54
CA SER A 118 11.73 -14.47 -1.49
C SER A 118 11.98 -13.94 -2.90
N ALA A 119 11.18 -12.98 -3.35
CA ALA A 119 11.34 -12.34 -4.65
C ALA A 119 12.67 -11.59 -4.77
N TRP A 120 13.11 -10.88 -3.73
CA TRP A 120 14.39 -10.15 -3.72
C TRP A 120 15.59 -11.07 -3.93
N GLY A 121 15.57 -12.25 -3.30
CA GLY A 121 16.65 -13.22 -3.44
C GLY A 121 16.65 -14.00 -4.77
N ALA A 122 15.53 -14.02 -5.48
CA ALA A 122 15.34 -14.87 -6.66
C ALA A 122 15.22 -14.09 -7.99
N LEU A 123 14.72 -12.85 -7.96
CA LEU A 123 14.46 -12.05 -9.14
C LEU A 123 15.61 -11.08 -9.43
N LYS A 124 15.81 -10.76 -10.71
CA LYS A 124 16.66 -9.64 -11.12
C LYS A 124 16.00 -8.31 -10.71
N ALA A 125 16.81 -7.27 -10.58
CA ALA A 125 16.34 -5.94 -10.16
C ALA A 125 15.12 -5.43 -10.94
N ALA A 126 15.12 -5.54 -12.28
CA ALA A 126 14.00 -5.12 -13.12
C ALA A 126 12.71 -5.91 -12.85
N ASP A 127 12.81 -7.22 -12.65
CA ASP A 127 11.67 -8.07 -12.32
C ASP A 127 11.17 -7.84 -10.89
N PHE A 128 12.07 -7.48 -9.97
CA PHE A 128 11.68 -7.06 -8.63
C PHE A 128 10.95 -5.71 -8.63
N THR A 129 11.37 -4.75 -9.45
CA THR A 129 10.61 -3.50 -9.66
C THR A 129 9.20 -3.78 -10.19
N ARG A 130 9.07 -4.70 -11.16
CA ARG A 130 7.75 -5.17 -11.61
C ARG A 130 6.98 -5.82 -10.47
N MET A 131 7.60 -6.69 -9.67
CA MET A 131 6.95 -7.31 -8.51
C MET A 131 6.38 -6.26 -7.53
N LEU A 132 7.14 -5.20 -7.23
CA LEU A 132 6.67 -4.08 -6.39
C LEU A 132 5.47 -3.36 -7.02
N ARG A 133 5.53 -3.04 -8.33
CA ARG A 133 4.42 -2.42 -9.05
C ARG A 133 3.14 -3.24 -8.95
N TYR A 134 3.24 -4.56 -9.18
CA TYR A 134 2.09 -5.46 -9.13
C TYR A 134 1.57 -5.61 -7.69
N ALA A 135 2.47 -5.64 -6.69
CA ALA A 135 2.07 -5.64 -5.29
C ALA A 135 1.27 -4.37 -4.94
N VAL A 136 1.65 -3.20 -5.46
CA VAL A 136 0.90 -1.94 -5.28
C VAL A 136 -0.50 -2.06 -5.87
N VAL A 137 -0.62 -2.54 -7.11
CA VAL A 137 -1.94 -2.70 -7.77
C VAL A 137 -2.83 -3.68 -7.02
N ILE A 138 -2.32 -4.87 -6.69
CA ILE A 138 -3.08 -5.88 -5.92
C ILE A 138 -3.48 -5.32 -4.56
N SER A 139 -2.56 -4.66 -3.86
CA SER A 139 -2.82 -4.07 -2.53
C SER A 139 -3.89 -2.98 -2.60
N PHE A 140 -3.84 -2.13 -3.63
CA PHE A 140 -4.83 -1.08 -3.83
C PHE A 140 -6.23 -1.68 -4.08
N ARG A 141 -6.32 -2.65 -5.00
CA ARG A 141 -7.59 -3.32 -5.32
C ARG A 141 -8.15 -4.12 -4.15
N TYR A 142 -7.33 -4.97 -3.54
CA TYR A 142 -7.74 -5.93 -2.52
C TYR A 142 -7.95 -5.27 -1.15
N ASN A 143 -6.99 -4.47 -0.69
CA ASN A 143 -7.00 -3.93 0.67
C ASN A 143 -7.64 -2.55 0.74
N VAL A 144 -7.25 -1.63 -0.15
CA VAL A 144 -7.71 -0.23 -0.07
C VAL A 144 -9.15 -0.11 -0.53
N ILE A 145 -9.46 -0.57 -1.74
CA ILE A 145 -10.80 -0.47 -2.32
C ILE A 145 -11.70 -1.60 -1.83
N GLY A 146 -11.32 -2.86 -2.06
CA GLY A 146 -12.15 -4.02 -1.75
C GLY A 146 -12.30 -4.36 -0.26
N GLN A 147 -11.43 -3.84 0.62
CA GLN A 147 -11.44 -4.13 2.06
C GLN A 147 -11.52 -5.64 2.40
N LEU A 148 -10.91 -6.46 1.54
CA LEU A 148 -11.00 -7.91 1.65
C LEU A 148 -10.13 -8.45 2.80
N PRO A 149 -10.46 -9.65 3.34
CA PRO A 149 -9.80 -10.18 4.53
C PRO A 149 -8.29 -10.41 4.32
N PRO A 150 -7.40 -9.78 5.12
CA PRO A 150 -5.95 -9.90 4.94
C PRO A 150 -5.41 -11.31 5.24
N ASN A 151 -6.18 -12.15 5.91
CA ASN A 151 -5.73 -13.48 6.34
C ASN A 151 -5.55 -14.44 5.16
N GLU A 152 -6.43 -14.38 4.17
CA GLU A 152 -6.33 -15.22 2.97
C GLU A 152 -5.16 -14.76 2.10
N GLN A 153 -5.05 -13.43 1.95
CA GLN A 153 -3.95 -12.78 1.24
C GLN A 153 -2.58 -13.16 1.83
N GLU A 154 -2.44 -13.12 3.17
CA GLU A 154 -1.19 -13.49 3.86
C GLU A 154 -0.82 -14.96 3.64
N ARG A 155 -1.80 -15.87 3.66
CA ARG A 155 -1.57 -17.30 3.42
C ARG A 155 -1.07 -17.53 1.99
N LEU A 156 -1.70 -16.90 0.99
CA LEU A 156 -1.26 -17.04 -0.39
C LEU A 156 0.13 -16.44 -0.59
N TYR A 157 0.42 -15.26 -0.01
CA TYR A 157 1.76 -14.67 -0.07
C TYR A 157 2.82 -15.60 0.53
N ASN A 158 2.56 -16.26 1.66
CA ASN A 158 3.47 -17.26 2.20
C ASN A 158 3.64 -18.47 1.25
N GLN A 159 2.56 -19.01 0.70
CA GLN A 159 2.64 -20.15 -0.21
C GLN A 159 3.52 -19.84 -1.43
N ILE A 160 3.31 -18.69 -2.06
CA ILE A 160 4.09 -18.23 -3.20
C ILE A 160 5.55 -17.95 -2.79
N ALA A 161 5.77 -17.33 -1.63
CA ALA A 161 7.11 -17.07 -1.11
C ALA A 161 7.92 -18.38 -0.94
N VAL A 162 7.28 -19.42 -0.40
CA VAL A 162 7.89 -20.75 -0.25
C VAL A 162 8.25 -21.33 -1.61
N GLN A 163 7.33 -21.29 -2.58
CA GLN A 163 7.57 -21.79 -3.95
C GLN A 163 8.69 -21.02 -4.68
N ILE A 164 8.83 -19.72 -4.45
CA ILE A 164 9.98 -18.96 -4.97
C ILE A 164 11.27 -19.43 -4.30
N SER A 165 11.25 -19.59 -2.98
CA SER A 165 12.44 -19.97 -2.20
C SER A 165 12.93 -21.40 -2.48
N SER A 166 12.03 -22.32 -2.87
CA SER A 166 12.36 -23.69 -3.26
C SER A 166 12.84 -23.80 -4.71
N GLY A 167 12.69 -22.74 -5.51
CA GLY A 167 13.01 -22.77 -6.94
C GLY A 167 11.88 -23.30 -7.84
N ASP A 168 10.66 -23.49 -7.31
CA ASP A 168 9.50 -23.91 -8.12
C ASP A 168 8.96 -22.74 -8.97
N LEU A 169 9.03 -21.52 -8.43
CA LEU A 169 8.66 -20.27 -9.11
C LEU A 169 9.86 -19.37 -9.30
N THR A 170 10.47 -19.41 -10.50
CA THR A 170 11.72 -18.70 -10.81
C THR A 170 11.55 -17.47 -11.70
N SER A 171 10.36 -17.25 -12.28
CA SER A 171 10.10 -16.13 -13.19
C SER A 171 8.94 -15.27 -12.70
N ILE A 172 9.04 -13.97 -12.97
CA ILE A 172 8.00 -13.01 -12.59
C ILE A 172 6.65 -13.40 -13.17
N GLN A 173 6.59 -13.87 -14.43
CA GLN A 173 5.34 -14.27 -15.08
C GLN A 173 4.59 -15.36 -14.30
N ARG A 174 5.31 -16.38 -13.80
CA ARG A 174 4.69 -17.47 -13.01
C ARG A 174 4.25 -17.00 -11.64
N ILE A 175 5.04 -16.13 -10.99
CA ILE A 175 4.67 -15.52 -9.70
C ILE A 175 3.38 -14.71 -9.86
N LEU A 176 3.29 -13.89 -10.91
CA LEU A 176 2.11 -13.09 -11.21
C LEU A 176 0.88 -13.94 -11.52
N GLN A 177 1.06 -15.05 -12.23
CA GLN A 177 -0.02 -16.00 -12.47
C GLN A 177 -0.55 -16.61 -11.15
N ALA A 178 0.33 -16.94 -10.21
CA ALA A 178 -0.08 -17.44 -8.89
C ALA A 178 -0.81 -16.37 -8.07
N LEU A 179 -0.39 -15.10 -8.19
CA LEU A 179 -1.02 -13.96 -7.51
C LEU A 179 -2.43 -13.62 -8.04
N LYS A 180 -2.83 -14.12 -9.22
CA LYS A 180 -4.18 -13.90 -9.75
C LYS A 180 -5.28 -14.39 -8.81
N ALA A 181 -5.01 -15.37 -7.95
CA ALA A 181 -5.97 -15.88 -6.98
C ALA A 181 -6.47 -14.82 -5.97
N ILE A 182 -5.71 -13.74 -5.75
CA ILE A 182 -6.11 -12.59 -4.91
C ILE A 182 -6.28 -11.29 -5.72
N TYR A 183 -6.24 -11.38 -7.06
CA TYR A 183 -6.48 -10.21 -7.89
C TYR A 183 -7.98 -9.94 -7.99
N VAL A 184 -8.42 -8.75 -7.59
CA VAL A 184 -9.83 -8.35 -7.70
C VAL A 184 -10.14 -7.98 -9.15
N PRO A 185 -11.06 -8.69 -9.83
CA PRO A 185 -11.42 -8.40 -11.22
C PRO A 185 -12.06 -7.02 -11.39
N ASP A 186 -11.97 -6.46 -12.59
CA ASP A 186 -12.43 -5.10 -12.89
C ASP A 186 -13.90 -4.84 -12.53
N GLU A 187 -14.81 -5.79 -12.79
CA GLU A 187 -16.23 -5.60 -12.46
C GLU A 187 -16.44 -5.43 -10.95
N LYS A 188 -15.87 -6.32 -10.14
CA LYS A 188 -15.94 -6.21 -8.68
C LYS A 188 -15.22 -4.96 -8.19
N PHE A 189 -14.03 -4.66 -8.72
CA PHE A 189 -13.26 -3.49 -8.32
C PHE A 189 -14.01 -2.18 -8.62
N LYS A 190 -14.65 -2.04 -9.78
CA LYS A 190 -15.45 -0.87 -10.14
C LYS A 190 -16.65 -0.70 -9.20
N LEU A 191 -17.33 -1.78 -8.86
CA LEU A 191 -18.46 -1.77 -7.91
C LEU A 191 -18.00 -1.34 -6.51
N ASP A 192 -16.94 -1.97 -5.99
CA ASP A 192 -16.39 -1.62 -4.67
C ASP A 192 -15.88 -0.16 -4.66
N PHE A 193 -15.29 0.30 -5.77
CA PHE A 193 -14.83 1.69 -5.92
C PHE A 193 -15.99 2.68 -5.97
N SER A 194 -17.09 2.37 -6.68
CA SER A 194 -18.23 3.28 -6.81
C SER A 194 -18.91 3.56 -5.48
N GLU A 195 -18.81 2.59 -4.55
CA GLU A 195 -19.36 2.67 -3.20
C GLU A 195 -18.36 3.13 -2.13
N LYS A 196 -17.11 3.41 -2.51
CA LYS A 196 -16.05 3.64 -1.54
C LYS A 196 -16.16 4.97 -0.80
N GLU A 197 -15.91 4.91 0.51
CA GLU A 197 -15.80 6.08 1.38
C GLU A 197 -14.42 6.20 2.02
N PHE A 198 -13.97 7.43 2.19
CA PHE A 198 -12.74 7.78 2.89
C PHE A 198 -12.98 8.94 3.85
N ARG A 199 -13.04 8.65 5.14
CA ARG A 199 -13.11 9.69 6.17
C ARG A 199 -11.80 10.48 6.20
N THR A 200 -11.80 11.64 5.55
CA THR A 200 -10.64 12.54 5.35
C THR A 200 -10.16 13.21 6.63
N THR A 201 -10.95 13.15 7.72
CA THR A 201 -10.52 13.44 9.09
C THR A 201 -9.36 12.56 9.56
N GLN A 202 -9.22 11.36 9.00
CA GLN A 202 -8.06 10.51 9.22
C GLN A 202 -6.94 10.85 8.25
N ALA A 203 -5.77 11.23 8.77
CA ALA A 203 -4.62 11.66 7.97
C ALA A 203 -4.20 10.64 6.88
N ARG A 204 -4.30 9.34 7.17
CA ARG A 204 -4.01 8.27 6.20
C ARG A 204 -5.01 8.25 5.05
N ASN A 205 -6.30 8.33 5.34
CA ASN A 205 -7.34 8.37 4.31
C ASN A 205 -7.19 9.62 3.44
N LYS A 206 -6.90 10.78 4.04
CA LYS A 206 -6.59 12.01 3.30
C LYS A 206 -5.46 11.80 2.29
N LYS A 207 -4.37 11.14 2.69
CA LYS A 207 -3.25 10.79 1.77
C LYS A 207 -3.68 9.82 0.66
N ILE A 208 -4.52 8.83 0.97
CA ILE A 208 -5.05 7.88 -0.03
C ILE A 208 -5.96 8.61 -1.03
N VAL A 209 -6.86 9.47 -0.57
CA VAL A 209 -7.73 10.27 -1.45
C VAL A 209 -6.88 11.15 -2.38
N ARG A 210 -5.86 11.83 -1.85
CA ARG A 210 -4.92 12.59 -2.69
C ARG A 210 -4.30 11.70 -3.76
N TYR A 211 -3.76 10.55 -3.37
CA TYR A 211 -3.19 9.58 -4.32
C TYR A 211 -4.17 9.24 -5.43
N ILE A 212 -5.40 8.87 -5.09
CA ILE A 212 -6.44 8.50 -6.06
C ILE A 212 -6.73 9.64 -7.02
N LEU A 213 -6.96 10.86 -6.51
CA LEU A 213 -7.32 11.99 -7.34
C LEU A 213 -6.16 12.43 -8.26
N PHE A 214 -4.91 12.41 -7.77
CA PHE A 214 -3.75 12.74 -8.58
C PHE A 214 -3.46 11.70 -9.66
N GLU A 215 -3.66 10.40 -9.39
CA GLU A 215 -3.52 9.36 -10.41
C GLU A 215 -4.62 9.47 -11.48
N ILE A 216 -5.85 9.80 -11.08
CA ILE A 216 -6.93 10.06 -12.06
C ILE A 216 -6.62 11.30 -12.88
N GLU A 217 -6.18 12.40 -12.27
CA GLU A 217 -5.74 13.59 -13.00
C GLU A 217 -4.65 13.24 -14.02
N ARG A 218 -3.59 12.55 -13.59
CA ARG A 218 -2.47 12.11 -14.45
C ARG A 218 -2.96 11.27 -15.63
N HIS A 219 -3.92 10.39 -15.39
CA HIS A 219 -4.50 9.54 -16.43
C HIS A 219 -5.28 10.36 -17.46
N ILE A 220 -6.06 11.35 -17.01
CA ILE A 220 -6.87 12.20 -17.88
C ILE A 220 -6.00 13.18 -18.69
N THR A 221 -4.92 13.72 -18.09
CA THR A 221 -4.01 14.66 -18.75
C THR A 221 -2.85 14.00 -19.48
N SER A 222 -2.84 12.66 -19.59
CA SER A 222 -1.76 11.90 -20.26
C SER A 222 -0.36 12.12 -19.68
N GLY A 223 -0.25 12.41 -18.37
CA GLY A 223 1.03 12.47 -17.65
C GLY A 223 1.36 13.81 -17.00
N ASP A 224 0.65 14.89 -17.34
CA ASP A 224 0.94 16.26 -16.87
C ASP A 224 0.45 16.56 -15.45
N ALA A 225 0.48 15.58 -14.55
CA ALA A 225 0.05 15.80 -13.17
C ALA A 225 1.15 16.42 -12.31
N CYS A 226 0.77 17.42 -11.53
CA CYS A 226 1.63 18.02 -10.53
C CYS A 226 2.00 17.04 -9.40
N ASP A 227 3.03 17.40 -8.63
CA ASP A 227 3.45 16.64 -7.46
C ASP A 227 2.33 16.56 -6.39
N MET A 228 1.97 15.33 -6.01
CA MET A 228 0.96 15.01 -5.01
C MET A 228 1.34 15.48 -3.61
N ASP A 229 2.64 15.62 -3.31
CA ASP A 229 3.12 16.12 -2.03
C ASP A 229 3.19 17.65 -1.98
N ASN A 230 2.88 18.35 -3.08
CA ASN A 230 2.88 19.80 -3.12
C ASN A 230 1.76 20.38 -2.22
N PRO A 231 2.11 21.19 -1.20
CA PRO A 231 1.15 21.76 -0.26
C PRO A 231 0.25 22.84 -0.89
N ALA A 232 0.59 23.34 -2.08
CA ALA A 232 -0.24 24.28 -2.83
C ALA A 232 -1.56 23.66 -3.33
N PHE A 233 -1.68 22.33 -3.30
CA PHE A 233 -2.90 21.62 -3.71
C PHE A 233 -3.53 20.92 -2.52
N THR A 234 -4.85 21.07 -2.36
CA THR A 234 -5.65 20.49 -1.28
C THR A 234 -6.75 19.59 -1.84
N ILE A 235 -7.40 18.84 -0.95
CA ILE A 235 -8.66 18.17 -1.26
C ILE A 235 -9.77 19.16 -0.93
N GLU A 236 -10.66 19.35 -1.89
CA GLU A 236 -11.91 20.09 -1.73
C GLU A 236 -13.07 19.11 -1.58
N HIS A 237 -13.91 19.33 -0.57
CA HIS A 237 -15.22 18.69 -0.48
C HIS A 237 -16.25 19.59 -1.17
N ILE A 238 -16.80 19.13 -2.28
CA ILE A 238 -17.69 19.94 -3.12
C ILE A 238 -18.95 20.29 -2.33
N MET A 239 -19.65 19.28 -1.83
CA MET A 239 -20.58 19.43 -0.70
C MET A 239 -19.74 19.51 0.59
N PRO A 240 -19.85 20.60 1.36
CA PRO A 240 -18.98 20.87 2.51
C PRO A 240 -19.21 19.92 3.69
N GLU A 241 -18.21 19.81 4.56
CA GLU A 241 -18.31 19.04 5.82
C GLU A 241 -19.33 19.65 6.79
N ASN A 242 -19.43 20.98 6.82
CA ASN A 242 -20.43 21.70 7.59
C ASN A 242 -21.45 22.31 6.62
N ILE A 243 -22.71 21.89 6.71
CA ILE A 243 -23.81 22.48 5.94
C ILE A 243 -24.14 23.86 6.54
N GLU A 244 -24.21 24.86 5.68
CA GLU A 244 -24.73 26.20 5.97
C GLU A 244 -25.95 26.47 5.07
N HIS A 245 -26.58 27.65 5.21
CA HIS A 245 -27.78 28.04 4.46
C HIS A 245 -27.75 27.73 2.95
N ALA A 246 -26.57 27.74 2.32
CA ALA A 246 -26.39 27.46 0.89
C ALA A 246 -26.58 25.99 0.46
N TRP A 247 -26.74 25.07 1.42
CA TRP A 247 -26.85 23.62 1.18
C TRP A 247 -28.04 22.98 1.92
N GLU A 248 -29.02 23.76 2.34
CA GLU A 248 -30.18 23.31 3.14
C GLU A 248 -31.09 22.29 2.44
N ASP A 249 -31.04 22.22 1.11
CA ASP A 249 -31.81 21.25 0.33
C ASP A 249 -31.30 19.80 0.51
N ILE A 250 -30.14 19.61 1.14
CA ILE A 250 -29.57 18.29 1.42
C ILE A 250 -29.94 17.88 2.85
N ASP A 251 -30.71 16.80 2.97
CA ASP A 251 -31.05 16.27 4.29
C ASP A 251 -29.84 15.65 5.01
N ASP A 252 -29.90 15.59 6.35
CA ASP A 252 -28.81 15.10 7.19
C ASP A 252 -28.38 13.66 6.87
N LYS A 253 -29.31 12.80 6.43
CA LYS A 253 -29.01 11.39 6.11
C LYS A 253 -28.24 11.31 4.79
N GLU A 254 -28.68 12.05 3.78
CA GLU A 254 -27.98 12.17 2.50
C GLU A 254 -26.58 12.76 2.72
N HIS A 255 -26.46 13.82 3.52
CA HIS A 255 -25.17 14.40 3.86
C HIS A 255 -24.21 13.38 4.48
N GLN A 256 -24.66 12.64 5.50
CA GLN A 256 -23.83 11.62 6.16
C GLN A 256 -23.39 10.49 5.23
N LEU A 257 -24.27 10.05 4.33
CA LEU A 257 -23.99 8.97 3.36
C LEU A 257 -23.03 9.41 2.26
N PHE A 258 -23.09 10.68 1.84
CA PHE A 258 -22.37 11.15 0.66
C PHE A 258 -21.13 12.01 0.95
N LEU A 259 -20.98 12.52 2.18
CA LEU A 259 -19.89 13.43 2.54
C LEU A 259 -18.51 12.87 2.21
N TYR A 260 -18.26 11.62 2.62
CA TYR A 260 -16.96 10.97 2.49
C TYR A 260 -16.81 10.09 1.25
N ARG A 261 -17.74 10.19 0.31
CA ARG A 261 -17.67 9.53 -0.99
C ARG A 261 -16.60 10.19 -1.85
N LEU A 262 -15.79 9.38 -2.55
CA LEU A 262 -14.76 9.92 -3.46
C LEU A 262 -15.35 10.85 -4.52
N GLY A 263 -16.58 10.59 -4.98
CA GLY A 263 -17.26 11.45 -5.94
C GLY A 263 -17.48 12.87 -5.43
N ASN A 264 -17.53 13.08 -4.11
CA ASN A 264 -17.71 14.40 -3.50
C ASN A 264 -16.38 15.17 -3.32
N MET A 265 -15.25 14.58 -3.72
CA MET A 265 -13.92 15.15 -3.50
C MET A 265 -13.24 15.49 -4.82
N THR A 266 -12.50 16.59 -4.85
CA THR A 266 -11.65 16.97 -5.99
C THR A 266 -10.36 17.66 -5.55
N LEU A 267 -9.41 17.80 -6.47
CA LEU A 267 -8.18 18.57 -6.21
C LEU A 267 -8.43 20.06 -6.44
N LEU A 268 -7.88 20.90 -5.59
CA LEU A 268 -8.02 22.35 -5.76
C LEU A 268 -6.78 23.07 -5.24
N GLU A 269 -6.47 24.21 -5.83
CA GLU A 269 -5.44 25.10 -5.34
C GLU A 269 -5.81 25.63 -3.95
N ALA A 270 -4.88 25.58 -2.99
CA ALA A 270 -5.12 25.92 -1.59
C ALA A 270 -5.69 27.34 -1.41
N LYS A 271 -5.23 28.30 -2.23
CA LYS A 271 -5.74 29.67 -2.23
C LYS A 271 -7.20 29.73 -2.68
N LEU A 272 -7.55 29.01 -3.74
CA LEU A 272 -8.90 28.96 -4.29
C LEU A 272 -9.86 28.23 -3.35
N ASN A 273 -9.41 27.13 -2.75
CA ASN A 273 -10.15 26.39 -1.74
C ASN A 273 -10.49 27.27 -0.53
N LYS A 274 -9.50 27.98 0.01
CA LYS A 274 -9.70 28.92 1.13
C LYS A 274 -10.68 30.04 0.80
N GLN A 275 -10.68 30.54 -0.43
CA GLN A 275 -11.60 31.59 -0.87
C GLN A 275 -13.05 31.08 -1.00
N LEU A 276 -13.24 29.84 -1.45
CA LEU A 276 -14.56 29.25 -1.65
C LEU A 276 -15.22 28.84 -0.34
N GLY A 277 -14.48 28.22 0.59
CA GLY A 277 -15.05 27.74 1.85
C GLY A 277 -16.34 26.92 1.66
N ASN A 278 -17.40 27.32 2.36
CA ASN A 278 -18.72 26.67 2.31
C ASN A 278 -19.68 27.28 1.28
N ALA A 279 -19.17 28.04 0.29
CA ALA A 279 -19.98 28.66 -0.74
C ALA A 279 -20.89 27.65 -1.47
N SER A 280 -21.96 28.18 -2.09
CA SER A 280 -22.90 27.38 -2.86
C SER A 280 -22.21 26.66 -4.02
N PHE A 281 -22.78 25.55 -4.50
CA PHE A 281 -22.23 24.89 -5.69
C PHE A 281 -22.16 25.82 -6.90
N SER A 282 -23.13 26.72 -7.08
CA SER A 282 -23.14 27.69 -8.19
C SER A 282 -21.90 28.60 -8.18
N GLU A 283 -21.46 29.04 -7.00
CA GLU A 283 -20.25 29.84 -6.83
C GLU A 283 -18.98 29.00 -7.00
N LYS A 284 -18.92 27.83 -6.34
CA LYS A 284 -17.81 26.87 -6.50
C LYS A 284 -17.59 26.51 -7.96
N ARG A 285 -18.68 26.22 -8.70
CA ARG A 285 -18.68 25.89 -10.13
C ARG A 285 -18.00 26.97 -10.98
N LYS A 286 -18.25 28.26 -10.73
CA LYS A 286 -17.59 29.34 -11.48
C LYS A 286 -16.07 29.30 -11.30
N LYS A 287 -15.61 29.06 -10.08
CA LYS A 287 -14.20 28.97 -9.73
C LYS A 287 -13.52 27.68 -10.17
N TYR A 288 -14.22 26.56 -10.14
CA TYR A 288 -13.70 25.28 -10.63
C TYR A 288 -13.32 25.32 -12.11
N LYS A 289 -13.97 26.15 -12.93
CA LYS A 289 -13.59 26.37 -14.34
C LYS A 289 -12.21 27.02 -14.50
N GLU A 290 -11.76 27.78 -13.50
CA GLU A 290 -10.45 28.45 -13.47
C GLU A 290 -9.34 27.51 -12.94
N SER A 291 -9.69 26.33 -12.40
CA SER A 291 -8.71 25.43 -11.79
C SER A 291 -7.77 24.81 -12.82
N THR A 292 -6.52 24.59 -12.43
CA THR A 292 -5.50 23.89 -13.21
C THR A 292 -5.80 22.39 -13.37
N PHE A 293 -6.58 21.80 -12.45
CA PHE A 293 -6.94 20.38 -12.51
C PHE A 293 -8.09 20.09 -13.47
N ALA A 294 -7.83 19.22 -14.45
CA ALA A 294 -8.82 18.78 -15.43
C ALA A 294 -10.00 18.06 -14.76
N ILE A 295 -9.74 17.23 -13.74
CA ILE A 295 -10.81 16.55 -13.00
C ILE A 295 -11.73 17.49 -12.25
N THR A 296 -11.27 18.70 -11.90
CA THR A 296 -12.02 19.74 -11.21
C THR A 296 -12.80 20.60 -12.18
N ARG A 297 -12.20 21.01 -13.31
CA ARG A 297 -12.94 21.67 -14.40
C ARG A 297 -14.11 20.80 -14.89
N LYS A 298 -13.89 19.49 -15.02
CA LYS A 298 -14.93 18.52 -15.37
C LYS A 298 -16.14 18.55 -14.42
N VAL A 299 -15.92 18.75 -13.11
CA VAL A 299 -17.04 18.90 -12.15
C VAL A 299 -17.91 20.08 -12.53
N ALA A 300 -17.30 21.21 -12.89
CA ALA A 300 -18.02 22.41 -13.27
C ALA A 300 -18.73 22.29 -14.62
N ASP A 301 -18.10 21.63 -15.58
CA ASP A 301 -18.62 21.52 -16.94
C ASP A 301 -19.80 20.54 -17.02
N ASP A 302 -19.71 19.41 -16.33
CA ASP A 302 -20.71 18.34 -16.41
C ASP A 302 -21.96 18.57 -15.52
N ASN A 303 -21.91 19.50 -14.56
CA ASN A 303 -22.93 19.62 -13.52
C ASN A 303 -23.41 21.06 -13.35
N ALA A 304 -24.73 21.25 -13.34
CA ALA A 304 -25.37 22.53 -13.03
C ALA A 304 -25.72 22.68 -11.54
N PHE A 305 -25.96 21.56 -10.86
CA PHE A 305 -26.25 21.43 -9.43
C PHE A 305 -25.44 20.27 -8.84
N TRP A 306 -25.40 20.16 -7.52
CA TRP A 306 -24.64 19.11 -6.83
C TRP A 306 -25.49 18.45 -5.75
N ASN A 307 -25.74 17.15 -5.90
CA ASN A 307 -26.55 16.33 -5.01
C ASN A 307 -26.01 14.88 -4.99
N ALA A 308 -26.62 13.99 -4.21
CA ALA A 308 -26.25 12.57 -4.15
C ALA A 308 -26.14 11.88 -5.53
N GLU A 309 -27.08 12.16 -6.44
CA GLU A 309 -27.08 11.57 -7.78
C GLU A 309 -25.80 11.93 -8.55
N ARG A 310 -25.39 13.20 -8.50
CA ARG A 310 -24.17 13.70 -9.16
C ARG A 310 -22.91 13.17 -8.51
N ILE A 311 -22.87 13.06 -7.18
CA ILE A 311 -21.76 12.44 -6.44
C ILE A 311 -21.60 10.97 -6.88
N ALA A 312 -22.68 10.20 -6.89
CA ALA A 312 -22.66 8.81 -7.32
C ALA A 312 -22.26 8.65 -8.80
N ALA A 313 -22.80 9.49 -9.70
CA ALA A 313 -22.46 9.47 -11.12
C ALA A 313 -20.97 9.77 -11.35
N ARG A 314 -20.42 10.77 -10.65
CA ARG A 314 -19.00 11.10 -10.71
C ARG A 314 -18.14 9.95 -10.19
N GLN A 315 -18.49 9.34 -9.06
CA GLN A 315 -17.69 8.24 -8.52
C GLN A 315 -17.72 7.00 -9.42
N ARG A 316 -18.85 6.71 -10.09
CA ARG A 316 -18.93 5.68 -11.14
C ARG A 316 -18.02 6.00 -12.34
N TRP A 317 -17.93 7.26 -12.75
CA TRP A 317 -16.96 7.67 -13.78
C TRP A 317 -15.52 7.48 -13.30
N MET A 318 -15.19 7.87 -12.06
CA MET A 318 -13.88 7.65 -11.45
C MET A 318 -13.53 6.16 -11.37
N ALA A 319 -14.49 5.29 -11.05
CA ALA A 319 -14.30 3.84 -11.02
C ALA A 319 -13.83 3.28 -12.37
N LYS A 320 -14.36 3.80 -13.49
CA LYS A 320 -13.92 3.42 -14.84
C LYS A 320 -12.46 3.82 -15.08
N GLN A 321 -12.06 5.05 -14.69
CA GLN A 321 -10.67 5.50 -14.81
C GLN A 321 -9.77 4.65 -13.91
N ALA A 322 -10.21 4.37 -12.69
CA ALA A 322 -9.49 3.58 -11.73
C ALA A 322 -9.17 2.18 -12.25
N ALA A 323 -10.13 1.52 -12.90
CA ALA A 323 -9.90 0.19 -13.47
C ALA A 323 -8.81 0.20 -14.56
N ALA A 324 -8.71 1.29 -15.33
CA ALA A 324 -7.69 1.46 -16.36
C ALA A 324 -6.30 1.79 -15.78
N ILE A 325 -6.25 2.59 -14.71
CA ILE A 325 -5.01 3.01 -14.02
C ILE A 325 -4.39 1.84 -13.25
N TRP A 326 -5.17 1.25 -12.34
CA TRP A 326 -4.69 0.21 -11.44
C TRP A 326 -4.96 -1.15 -12.04
N LYS A 327 -4.37 -1.47 -13.19
CA LYS A 327 -4.46 -2.79 -13.79
C LYS A 327 -3.10 -3.47 -13.84
N ILE A 328 -3.17 -4.79 -13.94
CA ILE A 328 -2.02 -5.62 -14.23
C ILE A 328 -2.05 -5.96 -15.73
N ASP A 329 -0.89 -5.85 -16.38
CA ASP A 329 -0.69 -6.25 -17.78
C ASP A 329 -0.69 -7.77 -17.96
#